data_AF-A0A1J3DT68-F1
#
_entry.id   AF-A0A1J3DT68-F1
#
_cell.length_a   1.000
_cell.length_b   1.000
_cell.length_c   1.000
_cell.angle_alpha   90.00
_cell.angle_beta   90.00
_cell.angle_gamma   90.00
#
_symmetry.space_group_name_H-M   'P 1'
#
loop_
_entity.id
_entity.type
_entity.pdbx_description
1 polymer ?
#
loop_
_entity_poly.entity_id
_entity_poly.type
_entity_poly.pdbx_seq_one_letter_code
_entity_poly.pdbx_strand_id
1 'polypeptide(L)'
;MLKLLLRNRAWLSAPQQRFRLEDYTKQDYATMCGLLREKYFLNNDEIQTSGLIKLQDDAGKVIGIYTASEARKKAQSLGLDMVVVNLSSSPVICRASDFRAKLISRFYNEIVLKRQKEWIAKATTVKTLKVSPALNK
;
A
#
# COMPACT_ATOMS: atom_id res chain seq x y z
N MET A 1 -12.00 11.63 2.07
CA MET A 1 -11.87 11.09 0.69
C MET A 1 -11.13 12.05 -0.26
N LEU A 2 -11.48 13.35 -0.36
CA LEU A 2 -10.81 14.27 -1.29
C LEU A 2 -9.38 14.72 -0.90
N LYS A 3 -9.01 14.71 0.39
CA LYS A 3 -7.70 15.24 0.84
C LYS A 3 -6.50 14.42 0.34
N LEU A 4 -6.68 13.12 0.13
CA LEU A 4 -5.65 12.20 -0.38
C LEU A 4 -5.34 12.45 -1.86
N LEU A 5 -6.34 12.92 -2.62
CA LEU A 5 -6.23 13.28 -4.03
C LEU A 5 -5.78 14.74 -4.21
N LEU A 6 -6.17 15.65 -3.30
CA LEU A 6 -5.89 17.09 -3.42
C LEU A 6 -4.51 17.52 -2.92
N ARG A 7 -3.86 16.76 -2.02
CA ARG A 7 -2.45 17.01 -1.64
C ARG A 7 -1.46 16.80 -2.79
N ASN A 8 -1.90 16.16 -3.86
CA ASN A 8 -1.10 15.69 -4.99
C ASN A 8 -1.35 16.49 -6.29
N ARG A 9 -1.64 17.79 -6.19
CA ARG A 9 -1.82 18.65 -7.38
C ARG A 9 -0.52 19.04 -8.10
N ALA A 10 0.65 18.78 -7.50
CA ALA A 10 1.97 19.08 -8.07
C ALA A 10 2.58 17.89 -8.87
N TRP A 11 1.75 17.09 -9.54
CA TRP A 11 2.11 15.78 -10.11
C TRP A 11 2.56 15.80 -11.58
N LEU A 12 2.70 16.98 -12.20
CA LEU A 12 2.99 17.11 -13.63
C LEU A 12 4.49 17.09 -13.99
N SER A 13 5.41 16.94 -13.02
CA SER A 13 6.84 17.12 -13.31
C SER A 13 7.79 16.43 -12.32
N ALA A 14 7.75 15.09 -12.19
CA ALA A 14 8.88 14.32 -11.64
C ALA A 14 8.73 12.80 -11.92
N PRO A 15 9.72 12.12 -12.55
CA PRO A 15 9.65 10.68 -12.83
C PRO A 15 9.90 9.78 -11.60
N GLN A 16 10.26 10.34 -10.45
CA GLN A 16 10.70 9.59 -9.26
C GLN A 16 10.22 10.27 -7.98
N GLN A 17 8.91 10.35 -7.77
CA GLN A 17 8.41 10.68 -6.45
C GLN A 17 8.67 9.45 -5.55
N ARG A 18 9.77 9.48 -4.79
CA ARG A 18 10.07 8.47 -3.77
C ARG A 18 8.97 8.52 -2.71
N PHE A 19 8.00 7.62 -2.79
CA PHE A 19 6.96 7.48 -1.77
C PHE A 19 7.62 7.15 -0.44
N ARG A 20 7.57 8.07 0.53
CA ARG A 20 8.07 7.82 1.89
C ARG A 20 6.95 7.23 2.71
N LEU A 21 7.22 6.14 3.43
CA LEU A 21 6.21 5.47 4.27
C LEU A 21 5.67 6.38 5.38
N GLU A 22 6.48 7.36 5.79
CA GLU A 22 6.20 8.36 6.83
C GLU A 22 5.10 9.35 6.43
N ASP A 23 4.86 9.53 5.13
CA ASP A 23 3.89 10.52 4.62
C ASP A 23 2.43 10.04 4.76
N TYR A 24 2.23 8.75 5.08
CA TYR A 24 0.92 8.10 5.08
C TYR A 24 0.48 7.72 6.47
N THR A 25 -0.77 8.07 6.77
CA THR A 25 -1.44 7.71 8.02
C THR A 25 -2.10 6.33 7.91
N LYS A 26 -2.46 5.76 9.06
CA LYS A 26 -3.27 4.52 9.13
C LYS A 26 -4.54 4.59 8.27
N GLN A 27 -5.23 5.72 8.26
CA GLN A 27 -6.45 5.90 7.46
C GLN A 27 -6.16 5.85 5.96
N ASP A 28 -4.99 6.33 5.53
CA ASP A 28 -4.57 6.27 4.13
C ASP A 28 -4.33 4.82 3.71
N TYR A 29 -3.59 4.04 4.51
CA TYR A 29 -3.37 2.61 4.25
C TYR A 29 -4.67 1.81 4.20
N ALA A 30 -5.58 2.04 5.15
CA ALA A 30 -6.90 1.41 5.14
C ALA A 30 -7.70 1.77 3.86
N THR A 31 -7.62 3.02 3.41
CA THR A 31 -8.25 3.47 2.17
C THR A 31 -7.62 2.80 0.94
N MET A 32 -6.29 2.68 0.90
CA MET A 32 -5.58 1.99 -0.18
C MET A 32 -5.97 0.51 -0.26
N CYS A 33 -6.01 -0.20 0.87
CA CYS A 33 -6.50 -1.58 0.93
C CYS A 33 -7.94 -1.69 0.39
N GLY A 34 -8.83 -0.78 0.81
CA GLY A 34 -10.22 -0.74 0.32
C GLY A 34 -10.32 -0.54 -1.19
N LEU A 35 -9.50 0.34 -1.77
CA LEU A 35 -9.46 0.58 -3.22
C LEU A 35 -8.90 -0.60 -3.99
N LEU A 36 -7.93 -1.32 -3.42
CA LEU A 36 -7.36 -2.55 -3.98
C LEU A 36 -8.22 -3.79 -3.72
N ARG A 37 -9.32 -3.66 -2.94
CA ARG A 37 -10.19 -4.77 -2.50
C ARG A 37 -9.44 -5.82 -1.68
N GLU A 38 -8.45 -5.40 -0.91
CA GLU A 38 -7.67 -6.26 -0.03
C GLU A 38 -8.04 -6.08 1.43
N LYS A 39 -7.84 -7.13 2.22
CA LYS A 39 -8.04 -7.05 3.66
C LYS A 39 -6.91 -6.23 4.28
N TYR A 40 -7.28 -5.26 5.12
CA TYR A 40 -6.33 -4.55 5.95
C TYR A 40 -5.83 -5.47 7.06
N PHE A 41 -4.51 -5.57 7.21
CA PHE A 41 -3.88 -6.30 8.29
C PHE A 41 -3.29 -5.33 9.31
N LEU A 42 -3.48 -5.63 10.61
CA LEU A 42 -2.85 -4.86 11.67
C LEU A 42 -1.33 -5.00 11.58
N ASN A 43 -0.61 -3.90 11.73
CA ASN A 43 0.83 -3.86 11.59
C ASN A 43 1.52 -3.03 12.68
N ASN A 44 2.78 -3.38 12.99
CA ASN A 44 3.69 -2.69 13.90
C ASN A 44 3.06 -2.32 15.25
N ASP A 45 2.79 -1.03 15.47
CA ASP A 45 2.26 -0.48 16.73
C ASP A 45 0.76 -0.72 16.90
N GLU A 46 0.05 -1.07 15.83
CA GLU A 46 -1.36 -1.46 15.90
C GLU A 46 -1.56 -2.82 16.57
N ILE A 47 -0.49 -3.60 16.68
CA ILE A 47 -0.48 -4.92 17.29
C ILE A 47 -0.32 -4.74 18.79
N GLN A 48 -1.47 -4.60 19.47
CA GLN A 48 -1.56 -4.56 20.93
C GLN A 48 -1.91 -5.95 21.43
N THR A 49 -0.90 -6.77 21.72
CA THR A 49 -1.09 -8.08 22.35
C THR A 49 -0.17 -8.20 23.55
N SER A 50 -0.70 -8.74 24.66
CA SER A 50 0.05 -9.01 25.89
C SER A 50 0.71 -10.38 25.90
N GLY A 51 0.31 -11.27 24.99
CA GLY A 51 0.85 -12.63 24.86
C GLY A 51 2.11 -12.74 24.02
N LEU A 52 2.57 -13.98 23.87
CA LEU A 52 3.69 -14.32 22.99
C LEU A 52 3.26 -14.25 21.51
N ILE A 53 4.19 -13.81 20.67
CA ILE A 53 4.07 -13.72 19.23
C ILE A 53 5.03 -14.70 18.57
N LYS A 54 4.49 -15.57 17.72
CA LYS A 54 5.28 -16.38 16.79
C LYS A 54 5.55 -15.56 15.53
N LEU A 55 6.80 -15.13 15.36
CA LEU A 55 7.23 -14.33 14.22
C LEU A 55 7.74 -15.24 13.09
N GLN A 56 7.18 -15.06 11.90
CA GLN A 56 7.58 -15.74 10.66
C GLN A 56 8.23 -14.75 9.68
N ASP A 57 9.06 -15.24 8.77
CA ASP A 57 9.54 -14.44 7.63
C ASP A 57 8.53 -14.42 6.46
N ASP A 58 8.86 -13.71 5.37
CA ASP A 58 8.02 -13.64 4.16
C ASP A 58 7.83 -15.02 3.49
N ALA A 59 8.74 -15.97 3.73
CA ALA A 59 8.66 -17.35 3.25
C ALA A 59 7.87 -18.30 4.19
N GLY A 60 7.41 -17.81 5.34
CA GLY A 60 6.69 -18.61 6.34
C GLY A 60 7.58 -19.40 7.30
N LYS A 61 8.91 -19.25 7.24
CA LYS A 61 9.84 -19.85 8.19
C LYS A 61 9.74 -19.13 9.53
N VAL A 62 9.68 -19.91 10.61
CA VAL A 62 9.63 -19.36 11.96
C VAL A 62 11.00 -18.78 12.32
N ILE A 63 11.03 -17.48 12.61
CA ILE A 63 12.21 -16.78 13.11
C ILE A 63 12.37 -17.06 14.61
N GLY A 64 11.25 -17.03 15.34
CA GLY A 64 11.22 -17.30 16.77
C GLY A 64 9.88 -16.97 17.42
N ILE A 65 9.82 -17.18 18.73
CA ILE A 65 8.69 -16.78 19.59
C ILE A 65 9.21 -15.68 20.52
N TYR A 66 8.51 -14.55 20.54
CA TYR A 66 8.95 -13.33 21.19
C TYR A 66 7.80 -12.65 21.92
N THR A 67 8.09 -11.74 22.82
CA THR A 67 7.10 -10.74 23.25
C THR A 67 6.77 -9.77 22.11
N ALA A 68 5.67 -9.02 22.21
CA ALA A 68 5.29 -8.05 21.19
C ALA A 68 6.38 -7.00 20.91
N SER A 69 7.03 -6.51 21.97
CA SER A 69 8.11 -5.51 21.87
C SER A 69 9.36 -6.07 21.19
N GLU A 70 9.75 -7.30 21.52
CA GLU A 70 10.90 -7.97 20.92
C GLU A 70 10.65 -8.32 19.45
N ALA A 71 9.46 -8.84 19.13
CA ALA A 71 9.06 -9.14 17.76
C ALA A 71 9.12 -7.88 16.88
N ARG A 72 8.63 -6.74 17.41
CA ARG A 72 8.67 -5.45 16.70
C ARG A 72 10.09 -4.97 16.48
N LYS A 73 10.94 -5.00 17.51
CA LYS A 73 12.37 -4.67 17.38
C LYS A 73 13.06 -5.57 16.36
N LYS A 74 12.72 -6.86 16.34
CA LYS A 74 13.28 -7.82 15.38
C LYS A 74 12.86 -7.50 13.95
N ALA A 75 11.57 -7.25 13.71
CA ALA A 75 11.09 -6.83 12.40
C ALA A 75 11.75 -5.52 11.94
N GLN A 76 11.85 -4.53 12.83
CA GLN A 76 12.51 -3.26 12.55
C GLN A 76 14.00 -3.43 12.23
N SER A 77 14.71 -4.32 12.94
CA SER A 77 16.12 -4.62 12.65
C SER A 77 16.34 -5.27 11.27
N LEU A 78 15.30 -5.90 10.71
CA LEU A 78 15.28 -6.45 9.36
C LEU A 78 14.82 -5.43 8.31
N GLY A 79 14.43 -4.21 8.73
CA GLY A 79 13.83 -3.21 7.84
C GLY A 79 12.44 -3.60 7.32
N LEU A 80 11.74 -4.50 8.03
CA LEU A 80 10.43 -5.04 7.64
C LEU A 80 9.35 -4.59 8.62
N ASP A 81 8.09 -4.63 8.17
CA ASP A 81 6.94 -4.43 9.04
C ASP A 81 6.55 -5.75 9.71
N MET A 82 6.12 -5.68 10.96
CA MET A 82 5.46 -6.79 11.64
C MET A 82 3.98 -6.75 11.30
N VAL A 83 3.44 -7.80 10.68
CA VAL A 83 2.05 -7.88 10.22
C VAL A 83 1.36 -9.08 10.86
N VAL A 84 0.15 -8.87 11.37
CA VAL A 84 -0.63 -9.95 11.96
C VAL A 84 -1.20 -10.85 10.87
N VAL A 85 -0.93 -12.16 11.00
CA VAL A 85 -1.53 -13.18 10.14
C VAL A 85 -2.74 -13.82 10.83
N ASN A 86 -2.59 -14.17 12.11
CA ASN A 86 -3.65 -14.80 12.89
C ASN A 86 -3.63 -14.33 14.36
N LEU A 87 -4.73 -13.70 14.79
CA LEU A 87 -4.95 -13.26 16.18
C LEU A 87 -5.53 -14.36 17.08
N SER A 88 -6.19 -15.36 16.49
CA SER A 88 -6.90 -16.39 17.24
C SER A 88 -6.00 -17.53 17.71
N SER A 89 -4.75 -17.58 17.23
CA SER A 89 -3.77 -18.57 17.65
C SER A 89 -3.09 -18.16 18.96
N SER A 90 -2.73 -19.14 19.78
CA SER A 90 -1.87 -18.96 20.95
C SER A 90 -0.60 -19.80 20.77
N PRO A 91 0.59 -19.20 20.54
CA PRO A 91 0.88 -17.76 20.43
C PRO A 91 0.31 -17.09 19.15
N VAL A 92 0.15 -15.77 19.19
CA VAL A 92 -0.33 -14.94 18.05
C VAL A 92 0.66 -15.06 16.90
N ILE A 93 0.18 -15.30 15.68
CA ILE A 93 1.07 -15.47 14.52
C ILE A 93 1.22 -14.14 13.78
N CYS A 94 2.45 -13.65 13.73
CA CYS A 94 2.83 -12.48 12.95
C CYS A 94 3.88 -12.84 11.88
N ARG A 95 3.92 -12.06 10.81
CA ARG A 95 4.88 -12.16 9.72
C ARG A 95 5.68 -10.87 9.61
N ALA A 96 6.99 -10.99 9.48
CA ALA A 96 7.86 -9.89 9.07
C ALA A 96 7.80 -9.77 7.54
N SER A 97 7.18 -8.71 7.04
CA SER A 97 7.05 -8.46 5.60
C SER A 97 7.01 -6.96 5.31
N ASP A 98 7.36 -6.58 4.08
CA ASP A 98 7.33 -5.18 3.66
C ASP A 98 5.92 -4.76 3.21
N PHE A 99 4.95 -4.84 4.14
CA PHE A 99 3.54 -4.65 3.84
C PHE A 99 3.22 -3.25 3.36
N ARG A 100 3.72 -2.20 4.03
CA ARG A 100 3.41 -0.82 3.66
C ARG A 100 3.98 -0.46 2.29
N ALA A 101 5.22 -0.84 1.99
CA ALA A 101 5.80 -0.53 0.69
C ALA A 101 5.14 -1.32 -0.44
N LYS A 102 4.85 -2.62 -0.23
CA LYS A 102 4.10 -3.44 -1.21
C LYS A 102 2.72 -2.84 -1.49
N LEU A 103 2.00 -2.40 -0.45
CA LEU A 103 0.68 -1.79 -0.58
C LEU A 103 0.72 -0.49 -1.40
N ILE A 104 1.65 0.42 -1.09
CA ILE A 104 1.80 1.69 -1.84
C ILE A 104 2.17 1.43 -3.30
N SER A 105 3.13 0.54 -3.54
CA SER A 105 3.58 0.20 -4.90
C SER A 105 2.43 -0.35 -5.75
N ARG A 106 1.64 -1.28 -5.19
CA ARG A 106 0.47 -1.84 -5.88
C ARG A 106 -0.63 -0.82 -6.10
N PHE A 107 -0.95 -0.01 -5.08
CA PHE A 107 -1.91 1.07 -5.22
C PHE A 107 -1.55 2.01 -6.37
N TYR A 108 -0.28 2.40 -6.47
CA TYR A 108 0.18 3.26 -7.55
C TYR A 108 0.05 2.59 -8.92
N ASN A 109 0.56 1.37 -9.06
CA ASN A 109 0.57 0.65 -10.33
C ASN A 109 -0.84 0.31 -10.84
N GLU A 110 -1.71 -0.16 -9.95
CA GLU A 110 -3.03 -0.69 -10.32
C GLU A 110 -4.10 0.39 -10.41
N ILE A 111 -4.07 1.39 -9.51
CA ILE A 111 -5.11 2.43 -9.46
C ILE A 111 -4.66 3.69 -10.16
N VAL A 112 -3.47 4.20 -9.83
CA VAL A 112 -3.05 5.53 -10.29
C VAL A 112 -2.63 5.51 -11.75
N LEU A 113 -1.69 4.62 -12.11
CA LEU A 113 -1.21 4.52 -13.50
C LEU A 113 -2.33 4.07 -14.46
N LYS A 114 -3.20 3.16 -14.02
CA LYS A 114 -4.31 2.69 -14.85
C LYS A 114 -5.31 3.83 -15.14
N ARG A 115 -5.70 4.61 -14.13
CA ARG A 115 -6.57 5.78 -14.32
C ARG A 115 -5.94 6.85 -15.20
N GLN A 116 -4.63 7.08 -15.07
CA GLN A 116 -3.92 8.01 -15.95
C GLN A 116 -3.97 7.55 -17.40
N LYS A 117 -3.66 6.28 -17.68
CA LYS A 117 -3.75 5.71 -19.04
C LYS A 117 -5.15 5.82 -19.61
N GLU A 118 -6.17 5.48 -18.83
CA GLU A 118 -7.58 5.62 -19.24
C GLU A 118 -7.96 7.08 -19.52
N TRP A 119 -7.50 8.02 -18.69
CA TRP A 119 -7.76 9.44 -18.89
C TRP A 119 -7.08 9.99 -20.15
N ILE A 120 -5.81 9.65 -20.37
CA ILE A 120 -5.07 10.04 -21.58
C ILE A 120 -5.74 9.45 -22.83
N ALA A 121 -6.12 8.16 -22.81
CA ALA A 121 -6.81 7.52 -23.92
C ALA A 121 -8.13 8.24 -24.26
N LYS A 122 -8.96 8.53 -23.26
CA LYS A 122 -10.21 9.30 -23.43
C LYS A 122 -9.96 10.69 -24.01
N ALA A 123 -8.96 11.41 -23.51
CA ALA A 123 -8.62 12.74 -23.98
C ALA A 123 -8.13 12.73 -25.45
N THR A 124 -7.36 11.72 -25.86
CA THR A 124 -6.91 11.53 -27.24
C THR A 124 -8.08 11.22 -28.18
N THR A 125 -9.00 10.32 -27.79
CA THR A 125 -10.22 10.03 -28.58
C THR A 125 -11.10 11.26 -28.79
N VAL A 126 -11.26 12.11 -27.76
CA VAL A 126 -12.03 13.36 -27.90
C VAL A 126 -11.35 14.34 -28.86
N LYS A 127 -10.02 14.39 -28.89
CA LYS A 127 -9.29 15.24 -29.84
C LYS A 127 -9.41 14.73 -31.27
N THR A 128 -9.33 13.43 -31.52
CA THR A 128 -9.51 12.88 -32.87
C THR A 128 -10.91 13.11 -33.42
N LEU A 129 -11.96 13.05 -32.57
CA LEU A 129 -13.33 13.32 -33.00
C LEU A 129 -13.60 14.80 -33.31
N LYS A 130 -12.90 15.73 -32.63
CA LYS A 130 -13.01 17.18 -32.90
C LYS A 130 -12.19 17.65 -34.10
N VAL A 131 -11.25 16.84 -34.58
CA VAL A 131 -10.35 17.17 -35.70
C VAL A 131 -10.81 16.53 -37.01
N SER A 132 -12.03 16.00 -37.09
CA SER A 132 -12.67 15.70 -38.39
C SER A 132 -13.18 17.00 -39.01
N PRO A 133 -12.51 17.61 -39.99
CA PRO A 133 -13.10 18.68 -40.76
C PRO A 133 -14.04 18.03 -41.79
N ALA A 134 -15.07 18.76 -42.19
CA ALA A 134 -15.87 18.42 -43.35
C ALA A 134 -14.96 18.04 -44.54
N LEU A 135 -14.94 16.76 -44.90
CA LEU A 135 -14.35 16.31 -46.15
C LEU A 135 -15.40 16.53 -47.25
N ASN A 136 -15.22 17.66 -47.93
CA ASN A 136 -15.59 17.98 -49.31
C ASN A 136 -16.63 17.07 -49.99
N LYS A 137 -17.79 17.67 -50.29
CA LYS A 137 -18.31 17.81 -51.67
C LYS A 137 -19.31 18.95 -51.74
#